data_AF-A0A7X8SQY0-F1
#
_entry.id   AF-A0A7X8SQY0-F1
#
_cell.length_a   1.000
_cell.length_b   1.000
_cell.length_c   1.000
_cell.angle_alpha   90.00
_cell.angle_beta   90.00
_cell.angle_gamma   90.00
#
_symmetry.space_group_name_H-M   'P 1'
#
loop_
_entity.id
_entity.type
_entity.pdbx_description
1 polymer ?
#
loop_
_entity_poly.entity_id
_entity_poly.type
_entity_poly.pdbx_seq_one_letter_code
_entity_poly.pdbx_strand_id
1 'polypeptide(L)'
;MKSLRGLLLLALTIVASVAYAQEIDESEWNKHSVRPVRNADIMFKRTVWYRVNLNDKINQPFFAKNRWLPKLMIDAVKSSLLRPYENDSLKKRLTIDEFKERIKKPNLGGDSGGGDDWGGGDDWGGGGGGGWGDTGGGGGWGDDSGSAGGGAVAESSDELYPEDIYLMDVKVDILFDRRRGKWIHDIQVLSLVLPAENNGGTLERQVASFSYKEVVENLFKENRDALWYNDKNLAESKNLSDAFDLLLFDGKITKYSNTQDKDIALLYGDAKGDIALMKGLEYKYDLVEFESDLWSN
;
A
#
# COMPACT_ATOMS: atom_id res chain seq x y z
N MET A 1 -28.07 -60.40 36.80
CA MET A 1 -28.28 -58.93 36.70
C MET A 1 -27.00 -58.09 36.82
N LYS A 2 -25.92 -58.55 37.49
CA LYS A 2 -24.67 -57.76 37.60
C LYS A 2 -23.82 -57.75 36.30
N SER A 3 -23.80 -58.84 35.53
CA SER A 3 -23.07 -58.94 34.25
C SER A 3 -23.69 -58.12 33.11
N LEU A 4 -25.02 -58.00 33.08
CA LEU A 4 -25.74 -57.21 32.07
C LEU A 4 -25.48 -55.70 32.22
N ARG A 5 -25.32 -55.21 33.45
CA ARG A 5 -25.01 -53.79 33.73
C ARG A 5 -23.60 -53.40 33.28
N GLY A 6 -22.63 -54.31 33.41
CA GLY A 6 -21.26 -54.09 32.95
C GLY A 6 -21.16 -54.03 31.42
N LEU A 7 -21.91 -54.90 30.73
CA LEU A 7 -21.92 -54.94 29.26
C LEU A 7 -22.64 -53.72 28.65
N LEU A 8 -23.68 -53.22 29.32
CA LEU A 8 -24.40 -52.00 28.92
C LEU A 8 -23.54 -50.74 29.16
N LEU A 9 -22.77 -50.69 30.24
CA LEU A 9 -21.78 -49.63 30.47
C LEU A 9 -20.64 -49.64 29.45
N LEU A 10 -20.14 -50.83 29.08
CA LEU A 10 -19.10 -50.97 28.07
C LEU A 10 -19.60 -50.57 26.65
N ALA A 11 -20.84 -50.94 26.31
CA ALA A 11 -21.47 -50.52 25.07
C ALA A 11 -21.70 -49.00 25.03
N LEU A 12 -22.07 -48.38 26.15
CA LEU A 12 -22.22 -46.92 26.24
C LEU A 12 -20.89 -46.19 26.06
N THR A 13 -19.78 -46.72 26.57
CA THR A 13 -18.45 -46.14 26.39
C THR A 13 -17.92 -46.26 24.95
N ILE A 14 -18.28 -47.32 24.23
CA ILE A 14 -17.88 -47.49 22.82
C ILE A 14 -18.70 -46.58 21.89
N VAL A 15 -19.98 -46.33 22.21
CA VAL A 15 -20.81 -45.36 21.46
C VAL A 15 -20.35 -43.91 21.72
N ALA A 16 -19.88 -43.60 22.93
CA ALA A 16 -19.34 -42.27 23.25
C ALA A 16 -18.03 -41.95 22.50
N SER A 17 -17.24 -42.94 22.11
CA SER A 17 -16.02 -42.75 21.30
C SER A 17 -16.27 -42.49 19.81
N VAL A 18 -17.52 -42.56 19.33
CA VAL A 18 -17.89 -42.27 17.92
C VAL A 18 -18.64 -40.94 17.80
N ALA A 19 -18.54 -40.08 18.82
CA ALA A 19 -18.81 -38.67 18.62
C ALA A 19 -17.65 -38.09 17.79
N TYR A 20 -17.75 -38.22 16.47
CA TYR A 20 -17.00 -37.36 15.56
C TYR A 20 -17.39 -35.93 15.90
N ALA A 21 -16.57 -35.26 16.72
CA ALA A 21 -16.52 -33.82 16.69
C ALA A 21 -16.30 -33.46 15.23
N GLN A 22 -17.25 -32.76 14.61
CA GLN A 22 -17.03 -32.20 13.29
C GLN A 22 -15.86 -31.23 13.44
N GLU A 23 -14.65 -31.69 13.10
CA GLU A 23 -13.50 -30.83 12.95
C GLU A 23 -13.91 -29.79 11.92
N ILE A 24 -14.03 -28.53 12.37
CA ILE A 24 -14.24 -27.41 11.48
C ILE A 24 -12.97 -27.35 10.64
N ASP A 25 -13.08 -27.69 9.36
CA ASP A 25 -11.94 -27.63 8.46
C ASP A 25 -11.44 -26.18 8.41
N GLU A 26 -10.18 -25.95 8.75
CA GLU A 26 -9.56 -24.62 8.72
C GLU A 26 -9.60 -24.02 7.30
N SER A 27 -9.79 -24.84 6.27
CA SER A 27 -9.98 -24.42 4.88
C SER A 27 -11.31 -23.68 4.62
N GLU A 28 -12.28 -23.76 5.54
CA GLU A 28 -13.56 -23.05 5.44
C GLU A 28 -13.44 -21.55 5.62
N TRP A 29 -12.31 -21.06 6.16
CA TRP A 29 -12.10 -19.66 6.50
C TRP A 29 -11.04 -19.00 5.61
N ASN A 30 -11.26 -17.73 5.29
CA ASN A 30 -10.23 -16.94 4.63
C ASN A 30 -9.14 -16.53 5.64
N LYS A 31 -7.92 -17.04 5.44
CA LYS A 31 -6.76 -16.77 6.31
C LYS A 31 -6.36 -15.28 6.36
N HIS A 32 -6.59 -14.54 5.26
CA HIS A 32 -6.17 -13.15 5.11
C HIS A 32 -7.20 -12.12 5.59
N SER A 33 -8.39 -12.59 5.96
CA SER A 33 -9.44 -11.76 6.53
C SER A 33 -9.21 -11.51 8.01
N VAL A 34 -9.47 -10.27 8.46
CA VAL A 34 -9.49 -9.92 9.90
C VAL A 34 -10.73 -10.50 10.57
N ARG A 35 -11.86 -10.57 9.84
CA ARG A 35 -13.16 -11.04 10.35
C ARG A 35 -13.72 -12.06 9.36
N PRO A 36 -13.16 -13.27 9.34
CA PRO A 36 -13.49 -14.24 8.31
C PRO A 36 -14.97 -14.64 8.42
N VAL A 37 -15.58 -14.82 7.26
CA VAL A 37 -16.90 -15.46 7.09
C VAL A 37 -16.64 -16.87 6.55
N ARG A 38 -17.48 -17.84 6.94
CA ARG A 38 -17.36 -19.21 6.42
C ARG A 38 -17.67 -19.21 4.95
N ASN A 39 -16.87 -19.93 4.16
CA ASN A 39 -17.10 -20.03 2.72
C ASN A 39 -18.50 -20.55 2.36
N ALA A 40 -19.08 -21.43 3.20
CA ALA A 40 -20.44 -21.94 3.01
C ALA A 40 -21.56 -20.91 3.27
N ASP A 41 -21.28 -19.88 4.09
CA ASP A 41 -22.24 -18.82 4.44
C ASP A 41 -22.19 -17.65 3.44
N ILE A 42 -21.22 -17.63 2.53
CA ILE A 42 -21.07 -16.59 1.50
C ILE A 42 -22.07 -16.87 0.38
N MET A 43 -23.08 -16.03 0.24
CA MET A 43 -24.05 -16.11 -0.85
C MET A 43 -23.57 -15.39 -2.10
N PHE A 44 -22.87 -14.28 -1.92
CA PHE A 44 -22.32 -13.48 -3.00
C PHE A 44 -20.92 -13.01 -2.64
N LYS A 45 -20.01 -13.05 -3.61
CA LYS A 45 -18.63 -12.57 -3.48
C LYS A 45 -18.19 -11.88 -4.76
N ARG A 46 -17.67 -10.67 -4.63
CA ARG A 46 -16.94 -9.96 -5.69
C ARG A 46 -15.68 -9.32 -5.14
N THR A 47 -14.59 -9.39 -5.88
CA THR A 47 -13.33 -8.73 -5.50
C THR A 47 -13.15 -7.47 -6.32
N VAL A 48 -12.81 -6.38 -5.66
CA VAL A 48 -12.63 -5.06 -6.24
C VAL A 48 -11.30 -4.48 -5.77
N TRP A 49 -10.59 -3.80 -6.66
CA TRP A 49 -9.37 -3.07 -6.34
C TRP A 49 -9.67 -1.58 -6.43
N TYR A 50 -9.47 -0.90 -5.31
CA TYR A 50 -9.61 0.54 -5.19
C TYR A 50 -8.23 1.18 -5.23
N ARG A 51 -8.03 2.10 -6.17
CA ARG A 51 -6.90 3.01 -6.15
C ARG A 51 -7.25 4.23 -5.31
N VAL A 52 -6.61 4.33 -4.16
CA VAL A 52 -6.76 5.38 -3.16
C VAL A 52 -5.63 6.38 -3.33
N ASN A 53 -5.98 7.63 -3.62
CA ASN A 53 -5.03 8.74 -3.59
C ASN A 53 -5.09 9.41 -2.21
N LEU A 54 -3.99 9.34 -1.47
CA LEU A 54 -3.88 9.86 -0.11
C LEU A 54 -3.87 11.40 -0.05
N ASN A 55 -3.58 12.07 -1.17
CA ASN A 55 -3.63 13.53 -1.26
C ASN A 55 -5.06 14.08 -1.44
N ASP A 56 -6.02 13.22 -1.81
CA ASP A 56 -7.41 13.64 -1.98
C ASP A 56 -7.99 14.14 -0.65
N LYS A 57 -8.84 15.16 -0.71
CA LYS A 57 -9.40 15.82 0.48
C LYS A 57 -10.07 14.85 1.46
N ILE A 58 -10.73 13.81 0.95
CA ILE A 58 -11.41 12.79 1.77
C ILE A 58 -10.38 11.90 2.49
N ASN A 59 -9.23 11.62 1.85
CA ASN A 59 -8.21 10.70 2.33
C ASN A 59 -7.10 11.38 3.15
N GLN A 60 -7.01 12.71 3.17
CA GLN A 60 -6.03 13.46 3.97
C GLN A 60 -5.89 13.00 5.43
N PRO A 61 -6.96 12.60 6.14
CA PRO A 61 -6.84 11.98 7.47
C PRO A 61 -5.89 10.78 7.58
N PHE A 62 -5.72 10.00 6.51
CA PHE A 62 -4.76 8.88 6.43
C PHE A 62 -3.33 9.35 6.11
N PHE A 63 -3.17 10.61 5.72
CA PHE A 63 -1.93 11.25 5.31
C PHE A 63 -1.65 12.52 6.12
N ALA A 64 -2.01 12.50 7.41
CA ALA A 64 -1.74 13.60 8.31
C ALA A 64 -0.22 13.79 8.51
N LYS A 65 0.22 15.05 8.59
CA LYS A 65 1.64 15.40 8.80
C LYS A 65 2.19 14.69 10.04
N ASN A 66 3.36 14.09 9.90
CA ASN A 66 4.04 13.26 10.92
C ASN A 66 3.41 11.89 11.21
N ARG A 67 2.22 11.57 10.66
CA ARG A 67 1.54 10.28 10.84
C ARG A 67 1.02 9.73 9.51
N TRP A 68 1.88 9.74 8.51
CA TRP A 68 1.56 9.18 7.20
C TRP A 68 1.44 7.67 7.28
N LEU A 69 0.33 7.11 6.78
CA LEU A 69 0.16 5.67 6.67
C LEU A 69 1.34 4.98 5.96
N PRO A 70 1.87 5.48 4.81
CA PRO A 70 3.03 4.89 4.15
C PRO A 70 4.28 4.84 5.05
N LYS A 71 4.55 5.89 5.82
CA LYS A 71 5.67 5.93 6.77
C LYS A 71 5.54 4.85 7.82
N LEU A 72 4.35 4.74 8.41
CA LEU A 72 4.06 3.75 9.44
C LEU A 72 4.32 2.32 8.93
N MET A 73 3.94 2.05 7.69
CA MET A 73 4.13 0.75 7.04
C MET A 73 5.61 0.49 6.71
N ILE A 74 6.33 1.49 6.19
CA ILE A 74 7.77 1.37 5.88
C ILE A 74 8.58 1.17 7.15
N ASP A 75 8.33 1.95 8.20
CA ASP A 75 8.99 1.84 9.49
C ASP A 75 8.74 0.45 10.10
N ALA A 76 7.52 -0.08 9.97
CA ALA A 76 7.17 -1.42 10.44
C ALA A 76 7.84 -2.56 9.66
N VAL A 77 8.10 -2.38 8.36
CA VAL A 77 8.92 -3.33 7.59
C VAL A 77 10.38 -3.25 8.02
N LYS A 78 10.92 -2.04 8.19
CA LYS A 78 12.30 -1.83 8.67
C LYS A 78 12.51 -2.44 10.07
N SER A 79 11.51 -2.39 10.94
CA SER A 79 11.54 -3.03 12.26
C SER A 79 11.15 -4.51 12.26
N SER A 80 10.97 -5.14 11.09
CA SER A 80 10.58 -6.55 10.91
C SER A 80 9.22 -6.95 11.53
N LEU A 81 8.33 -5.99 11.78
CA LEU A 81 6.96 -6.22 12.26
C LEU A 81 6.03 -6.69 11.13
N LEU A 82 6.23 -6.15 9.93
CA LEU A 82 5.45 -6.47 8.74
C LEU A 82 6.27 -7.17 7.67
N ARG A 83 5.61 -8.10 6.98
CA ARG A 83 6.20 -8.85 5.88
C ARG A 83 5.75 -8.26 4.54
N PRO A 84 6.66 -7.71 3.72
CA PRO A 84 6.33 -7.23 2.40
C PRO A 84 6.15 -8.41 1.42
N TYR A 85 5.20 -8.27 0.49
CA TYR A 85 4.95 -9.19 -0.61
C TYR A 85 5.13 -8.48 -1.94
N GLU A 86 5.52 -9.23 -2.97
CA GLU A 86 5.72 -8.66 -4.30
C GLU A 86 4.42 -8.22 -4.95
N ASN A 87 3.40 -9.08 -4.89
CA ASN A 87 2.13 -8.89 -5.58
C ASN A 87 0.95 -9.00 -4.61
N ASP A 88 -0.21 -8.54 -5.06
CA ASP A 88 -1.49 -8.60 -4.36
C ASP A 88 -1.98 -10.03 -4.04
N SER A 89 -1.37 -11.04 -4.67
CA SER A 89 -1.67 -12.45 -4.46
C SER A 89 -1.02 -13.05 -3.22
N LEU A 90 -0.14 -12.30 -2.51
CA LEU A 90 0.50 -12.70 -1.25
C LEU A 90 1.27 -14.05 -1.28
N LYS A 91 1.71 -14.50 -2.46
CA LYS A 91 2.44 -15.78 -2.62
C LYS A 91 3.94 -15.63 -2.41
N LYS A 92 4.55 -14.65 -3.07
CA LYS A 92 5.99 -14.41 -3.03
C LYS A 92 6.31 -13.31 -2.02
N ARG A 93 7.09 -13.67 -1.02
CA ARG A 93 7.58 -12.78 0.04
C ARG A 93 8.79 -12.02 -0.49
N LEU A 94 8.89 -10.75 -0.10
CA LEU A 94 10.08 -9.94 -0.30
C LEU A 94 10.97 -10.02 0.93
N THR A 95 12.27 -10.07 0.69
CA THR A 95 13.26 -9.83 1.75
C THR A 95 13.32 -8.34 2.09
N ILE A 96 13.85 -8.02 3.27
CA ILE A 96 14.01 -6.62 3.70
C ILE A 96 14.94 -5.85 2.75
N ASP A 97 15.96 -6.53 2.21
CA ASP A 97 16.93 -5.91 1.31
C ASP A 97 16.33 -5.63 -0.07
N GLU A 98 15.59 -6.59 -0.65
CA GLU A 98 14.81 -6.35 -1.88
C GLU A 98 13.77 -5.24 -1.70
N PHE A 99 13.18 -5.13 -0.51
CA PHE A 99 12.25 -4.05 -0.19
C PHE A 99 12.94 -2.68 -0.13
N LYS A 100 14.12 -2.60 0.50
CA LYS A 100 14.92 -1.37 0.53
C LYS A 100 15.32 -0.93 -0.88
N GLU A 101 15.68 -1.87 -1.76
CA GLU A 101 15.98 -1.56 -3.16
C GLU A 101 14.77 -0.97 -3.90
N ARG A 102 13.54 -1.45 -3.63
CA ARG A 102 12.32 -0.89 -4.21
C ARG A 102 11.94 0.48 -3.65
N ILE A 103 12.42 0.82 -2.46
CA ILE A 103 12.25 2.15 -1.84
C ILE A 103 13.31 3.15 -2.30
N LYS A 104 14.42 2.70 -2.89
CA LYS A 104 15.35 3.65 -3.49
C LYS A 104 14.68 4.35 -4.67
N LYS A 105 14.80 5.68 -4.73
CA LYS A 105 14.47 6.43 -5.94
C LYS A 105 15.36 5.85 -7.04
N PRO A 106 14.82 5.41 -8.19
CA PRO A 106 15.69 5.15 -9.31
C PRO A 106 16.36 6.49 -9.66
N ASN A 107 17.68 6.49 -9.74
CA ASN A 107 18.44 7.70 -10.05
C ASN A 107 17.91 8.35 -11.33
N LEU A 108 17.18 9.46 -11.21
CA LEU A 108 17.03 10.41 -12.31
C LEU A 108 18.36 11.14 -12.44
N GLY A 109 19.26 10.61 -13.28
CA GLY A 109 20.52 11.26 -13.60
C GLY A 109 21.72 10.59 -12.94
N GLY A 110 22.22 9.56 -13.61
CA GLY A 110 23.46 8.89 -13.25
C GLY A 110 23.96 8.02 -14.40
N ASP A 111 23.82 8.49 -15.64
CA ASP A 111 24.65 7.97 -16.73
C ASP A 111 26.08 8.49 -16.50
N SER A 112 26.84 7.75 -15.72
CA SER A 112 28.30 7.75 -15.84
C SER A 112 28.65 6.93 -17.08
N GLY A 113 28.53 7.59 -18.23
CA GLY A 113 28.85 7.05 -19.55
C GLY A 113 29.40 8.15 -20.44
N GLY A 114 30.69 8.46 -20.29
CA GLY A 114 31.43 9.28 -21.25
C GLY A 114 31.28 10.78 -21.04
N GLY A 115 32.06 11.34 -20.11
CA GLY A 115 32.50 12.73 -20.26
C GLY A 115 33.58 12.80 -21.33
N ASP A 116 33.20 12.71 -22.61
CA ASP A 116 34.08 13.10 -23.71
C ASP A 116 34.13 14.63 -23.77
N ASP A 117 35.13 15.15 -23.06
CA ASP A 117 36.10 16.13 -23.56
C ASP A 117 35.84 16.63 -25.00
N TRP A 118 34.91 17.58 -25.13
CA TRP A 118 34.83 18.49 -26.27
C TRP A 118 35.20 19.91 -25.83
N GLY A 119 36.29 20.00 -25.06
CA GLY A 119 37.04 21.22 -24.75
C GLY A 119 38.29 21.31 -25.61
N GLY A 120 38.14 21.36 -26.93
CA GLY A 120 39.24 21.44 -27.88
C GLY A 120 38.90 22.31 -29.08
N GLY A 121 38.50 23.56 -28.83
CA GLY A 121 38.32 24.59 -29.84
C GLY A 121 39.55 25.48 -29.95
N ASP A 122 40.46 25.10 -30.84
CA ASP A 122 41.28 25.92 -31.73
C ASP A 122 41.77 27.28 -31.19
N ASP A 123 43.00 27.28 -30.69
CA ASP A 123 43.86 28.45 -30.59
C ASP A 123 44.22 28.97 -32.00
N TRP A 124 44.51 30.28 -32.09
CA TRP A 124 45.06 31.06 -33.22
C TRP A 124 44.11 31.74 -34.22
N GLY A 125 43.77 33.01 -33.95
CA GLY A 125 43.17 33.89 -34.98
C GLY A 125 42.82 35.34 -34.60
N GLY A 126 43.81 36.15 -34.19
CA GLY A 126 43.90 37.56 -34.62
C GLY A 126 42.96 38.64 -34.05
N GLY A 127 43.55 39.55 -33.26
CA GLY A 127 43.49 41.00 -33.49
C GLY A 127 42.26 41.79 -33.01
N GLY A 128 42.52 42.86 -32.25
CA GLY A 128 41.64 44.04 -32.22
C GLY A 128 41.43 44.63 -30.83
N GLY A 129 42.09 45.75 -30.56
CA GLY A 129 42.08 46.47 -29.28
C GLY A 129 40.75 47.13 -28.88
N GLY A 130 40.74 47.58 -27.62
CA GLY A 130 39.72 48.44 -27.01
C GLY A 130 39.41 47.95 -25.59
N GLY A 131 39.93 48.49 -24.49
CA GLY A 131 40.31 49.87 -24.23
C GLY A 131 39.32 50.48 -23.23
N TRP A 132 39.38 50.06 -21.96
CA TRP A 132 38.74 50.77 -20.84
C TRP A 132 39.59 50.55 -19.58
N GLY A 133 40.45 51.52 -19.28
CA GLY A 133 40.94 51.73 -17.92
C GLY A 133 39.91 52.55 -17.16
N ASP A 134 39.67 52.21 -15.90
CA ASP A 134 39.97 53.12 -14.78
C ASP A 134 39.84 52.36 -13.44
N THR A 135 41.00 52.06 -12.85
CA THR A 135 41.40 52.49 -11.50
C THR A 135 40.42 52.35 -10.32
N GLY A 136 40.91 51.63 -9.29
CA GLY A 136 41.06 52.29 -7.98
C GLY A 136 40.68 51.48 -6.73
N GLY A 137 41.71 50.85 -6.11
CA GLY A 137 41.85 50.64 -4.66
C GLY A 137 40.94 49.58 -4.02
N GLY A 138 41.40 48.61 -3.23
CA GLY A 138 42.60 48.51 -2.42
C GLY A 138 42.16 48.04 -1.03
N GLY A 139 42.73 46.94 -0.52
CA GLY A 139 42.53 46.50 0.87
C GLY A 139 42.60 44.99 1.06
N GLY A 140 43.82 44.45 1.26
CA GLY A 140 44.04 43.06 1.61
C GLY A 140 44.06 42.82 3.11
N TRP A 141 43.46 41.72 3.54
CA TRP A 141 43.57 41.05 4.84
C TRP A 141 43.19 39.59 4.52
N GLY A 142 44.06 38.59 4.50
CA GLY A 142 44.88 38.07 5.60
C GLY A 142 44.71 36.55 5.54
N ASP A 143 45.79 35.83 5.22
CA ASP A 143 45.92 34.38 5.28
C ASP A 143 45.90 33.92 6.74
N ASP A 144 45.06 32.94 7.08
CA ASP A 144 45.32 32.08 8.24
C ASP A 144 44.82 30.65 7.96
N SER A 145 45.81 29.76 7.93
CA SER A 145 45.68 28.32 7.83
C SER A 145 44.99 27.73 9.07
N GLY A 146 43.95 26.91 8.86
CA GLY A 146 43.23 26.30 9.97
C GLY A 146 42.46 25.03 9.60
N SER A 147 43.18 23.91 9.64
CA SER A 147 42.72 22.58 10.07
C SER A 147 41.56 21.89 9.34
N ALA A 148 41.90 20.72 8.80
CA ALA A 148 40.99 19.64 8.44
C ALA A 148 39.86 19.45 9.47
N GLY A 149 38.63 19.72 9.03
CA GLY A 149 37.41 19.23 9.64
C GLY A 149 36.76 18.31 8.63
N GLY A 150 36.93 17.00 8.82
CA GLY A 150 36.15 15.98 8.12
C GLY A 150 34.67 16.18 8.46
N GLY A 151 33.99 16.99 7.65
CA GLY A 151 32.54 17.04 7.60
C GLY A 151 32.10 15.76 6.93
N ALA A 152 31.51 14.88 7.74
CA ALA A 152 30.89 13.64 7.31
C ALA A 152 30.15 13.87 5.98
N VAL A 153 30.53 13.10 4.97
CA VAL A 153 29.64 12.79 3.86
C VAL A 153 28.34 12.29 4.49
N ALA A 154 27.35 13.19 4.56
CA ALA A 154 25.98 12.76 4.75
C ALA A 154 25.76 11.79 3.60
N GLU A 155 25.60 10.51 3.91
CA GLU A 155 25.01 9.59 2.95
C GLU A 155 23.74 10.30 2.46
N SER A 156 23.75 10.74 1.20
CA SER A 156 22.52 11.06 0.51
C SER A 156 21.78 9.74 0.46
N SER A 157 21.00 9.47 1.50
CA SER A 157 20.16 8.30 1.54
C SER A 157 19.16 8.49 0.41
N ASP A 158 19.41 7.84 -0.73
CA ASP A 158 18.54 7.79 -1.92
C ASP A 158 17.18 7.11 -1.62
N GLU A 159 16.78 7.06 -0.34
CA GLU A 159 15.51 6.52 0.12
C GLU A 159 14.38 7.48 -0.24
N LEU A 160 13.30 6.92 -0.82
CA LEU A 160 12.05 7.64 -1.03
C LEU A 160 11.54 8.21 0.29
N TYR A 161 11.16 9.49 0.27
CA TYR A 161 10.41 10.06 1.37
C TYR A 161 9.05 9.37 1.41
N PRO A 162 8.54 9.00 2.60
CA PRO A 162 7.20 8.44 2.72
C PRO A 162 6.10 9.35 2.16
N GLU A 163 6.36 10.66 2.08
CA GLU A 163 5.46 11.65 1.48
C GLU A 163 5.30 11.46 -0.04
N ASP A 164 6.33 10.95 -0.71
CA ASP A 164 6.33 10.73 -2.16
C ASP A 164 5.44 9.54 -2.56
N ILE A 165 5.02 8.71 -1.60
CA ILE A 165 4.17 7.53 -1.79
C ILE A 165 2.74 7.91 -1.40
N TYR A 166 2.04 8.60 -2.30
CA TYR A 166 0.66 9.02 -2.06
C TYR A 166 -0.39 8.12 -2.73
N LEU A 167 -0.01 7.12 -3.53
CA LEU A 167 -0.94 6.17 -4.13
C LEU A 167 -0.91 4.82 -3.38
N MET A 168 -2.09 4.28 -3.12
CA MET A 168 -2.27 2.97 -2.51
C MET A 168 -3.38 2.21 -3.22
N ASP A 169 -3.12 0.96 -3.57
CA ASP A 169 -4.14 0.05 -4.09
C ASP A 169 -4.67 -0.83 -2.94
N VAL A 170 -5.98 -0.89 -2.79
CA VAL A 170 -6.69 -1.62 -1.73
C VAL A 170 -7.55 -2.70 -2.37
N LYS A 171 -7.26 -3.97 -2.06
CA LYS A 171 -8.04 -5.11 -2.52
C LYS A 171 -9.12 -5.45 -1.50
N VAL A 172 -10.38 -5.36 -1.92
CA VAL A 172 -11.56 -5.58 -1.08
C VAL A 172 -12.40 -6.70 -1.65
N ASP A 173 -12.70 -7.69 -0.81
CA ASP A 173 -13.72 -8.69 -1.09
C ASP A 173 -15.05 -8.19 -0.54
N ILE A 174 -16.00 -7.93 -1.44
CA ILE A 174 -17.37 -7.58 -1.12
C ILE A 174 -18.15 -8.87 -0.99
N LEU A 175 -18.70 -9.12 0.20
CA LEU A 175 -19.34 -10.36 0.60
C LEU A 175 -20.77 -10.09 1.09
N PHE A 176 -21.70 -10.97 0.72
CA PHE A 176 -23.01 -11.05 1.36
C PHE A 176 -23.07 -12.32 2.22
N ASP A 177 -23.09 -12.13 3.55
CA ASP A 177 -23.24 -13.23 4.51
C ASP A 177 -24.72 -13.61 4.62
N ARG A 178 -25.05 -14.83 4.19
CA ARG A 178 -26.41 -15.38 4.21
C ARG A 178 -26.98 -15.50 5.62
N ARG A 179 -26.15 -15.80 6.62
CA ARG A 179 -26.61 -16.04 7.99
C ARG A 179 -26.88 -14.73 8.71
N ARG A 180 -26.09 -13.70 8.44
CA ARG A 180 -26.24 -12.37 9.07
C ARG A 180 -27.07 -11.40 8.25
N GLY A 181 -27.34 -11.72 6.97
CA GLY A 181 -28.00 -10.81 6.04
C GLY A 181 -27.26 -9.49 5.91
N LYS A 182 -25.92 -9.51 5.95
CA LYS A 182 -25.10 -8.30 6.00
C LYS A 182 -24.20 -8.22 4.78
N TRP A 183 -24.19 -7.04 4.17
CA TRP A 183 -23.19 -6.62 3.22
C TRP A 183 -21.88 -6.26 3.93
N ILE A 184 -20.81 -6.97 3.60
CA ILE A 184 -19.50 -6.88 4.27
C ILE A 184 -18.45 -6.53 3.24
N HIS A 185 -17.70 -5.47 3.50
CA HIS A 185 -16.47 -5.16 2.77
C HIS A 185 -15.29 -5.69 3.58
N ASP A 186 -14.65 -6.74 3.09
CA ASP A 186 -13.53 -7.39 3.74
C ASP A 186 -12.23 -7.08 3.00
N ILE A 187 -11.42 -6.18 3.58
CA ILE A 187 -10.15 -5.76 3.00
C ILE A 187 -9.12 -6.89 3.15
N GLN A 188 -8.52 -7.31 2.05
CA GLN A 188 -7.53 -8.40 2.04
C GLN A 188 -6.10 -7.87 2.00
N VAL A 189 -5.84 -6.88 1.15
CA VAL A 189 -4.48 -6.43 0.81
C VAL A 189 -4.42 -4.92 0.70
N LEU A 190 -3.35 -4.34 1.24
CA LEU A 190 -2.93 -2.96 1.02
C LEU A 190 -1.61 -2.97 0.24
N SER A 191 -1.57 -2.27 -0.88
CA SER A 191 -0.39 -2.20 -1.74
C SER A 191 0.05 -0.76 -1.90
N LEU A 192 1.31 -0.46 -1.57
CA LEU A 192 1.89 0.87 -1.76
C LEU A 192 2.37 1.00 -3.21
N VAL A 193 1.95 2.08 -3.87
CA VAL A 193 2.29 2.36 -5.26
C VAL A 193 3.01 3.69 -5.34
N LEU A 194 4.16 3.69 -6.01
CA LEU A 194 4.87 4.90 -6.33
C LEU A 194 4.34 5.45 -7.67
N PRO A 195 3.82 6.69 -7.69
CA PRO A 195 3.40 7.35 -8.93
C PRO A 195 4.58 7.56 -9.87
N ALA A 196 4.30 7.62 -11.17
CA ALA A 196 5.31 7.80 -12.21
C ALA A 196 6.18 9.06 -11.98
N GLU A 197 5.57 10.15 -11.48
CA GLU A 197 6.25 11.42 -11.20
C GLU A 197 7.43 11.28 -10.25
N ASN A 198 7.26 10.48 -9.20
CA ASN A 198 8.28 10.28 -8.16
C ASN A 198 9.19 9.07 -8.45
N ASN A 199 8.83 8.26 -9.44
CA ASN A 199 9.58 7.08 -9.87
C ASN A 199 10.62 7.40 -10.95
N GLY A 200 10.73 8.64 -11.44
CA GLY A 200 11.72 8.98 -12.48
C GLY A 200 11.57 8.23 -13.80
N GLY A 201 10.49 7.49 -13.97
CA GLY A 201 10.19 6.64 -15.11
C GLY A 201 8.80 6.94 -15.66
N THR A 202 8.47 6.33 -16.79
CA THR A 202 7.19 6.55 -17.49
C THR A 202 6.04 5.74 -16.91
N LEU A 203 6.30 4.81 -15.98
CA LEU A 203 5.30 3.90 -15.41
C LEU A 203 5.29 3.97 -13.88
N GLU A 204 4.10 3.77 -13.34
CA GLU A 204 3.89 3.55 -11.90
C GLU A 204 4.59 2.26 -11.47
N ARG A 205 5.19 2.28 -10.27
CA ARG A 205 5.89 1.13 -9.70
C ARG A 205 5.24 0.73 -8.40
N GLN A 206 4.80 -0.52 -8.30
CA GLN A 206 4.36 -1.11 -7.05
C GLN A 206 5.57 -1.35 -6.14
N VAL A 207 5.54 -0.80 -4.93
CA VAL A 207 6.64 -0.94 -3.95
C VAL A 207 6.54 -2.28 -3.25
N ALA A 208 5.42 -2.51 -2.56
CA ALA A 208 5.12 -3.75 -1.87
C ALA A 208 3.62 -3.89 -1.60
N SER A 209 3.20 -5.13 -1.41
CA SER A 209 1.87 -5.52 -0.94
C SER A 209 1.94 -6.07 0.48
N PHE A 210 0.91 -5.81 1.27
CA PHE A 210 0.81 -6.22 2.66
C PHE A 210 -0.56 -6.87 2.91
N SER A 211 -0.58 -7.97 3.67
CA SER A 211 -1.85 -8.55 4.10
C SER A 211 -2.50 -7.63 5.15
N TYR A 212 -3.74 -7.21 4.92
CA TYR A 212 -4.44 -6.29 5.81
C TYR A 212 -4.55 -6.85 7.24
N LYS A 213 -4.75 -8.16 7.38
CA LYS A 213 -4.74 -8.84 8.68
C LYS A 213 -3.47 -8.60 9.48
N GLU A 214 -2.30 -8.80 8.86
CA GLU A 214 -1.01 -8.60 9.53
C GLU A 214 -0.80 -7.13 9.91
N VAL A 215 -1.25 -6.22 9.05
CA VAL A 215 -1.20 -4.77 9.32
C VAL A 215 -2.06 -4.41 10.54
N VAL A 216 -3.29 -4.91 10.61
CA VAL A 216 -4.17 -4.63 11.75
C VAL A 216 -3.60 -5.21 13.04
N GLU A 217 -3.15 -6.47 13.01
CA GLU A 217 -2.65 -7.19 14.18
C GLU A 217 -1.33 -6.61 14.71
N ASN A 218 -0.35 -6.38 13.84
CA ASN A 218 1.00 -6.00 14.26
C ASN A 218 1.24 -4.49 14.27
N LEU A 219 0.48 -3.70 13.50
CA LEU A 219 0.71 -2.26 13.36
C LEU A 219 -0.39 -1.44 14.02
N PHE A 220 -1.64 -1.64 13.64
CA PHE A 220 -2.71 -0.72 14.07
C PHE A 220 -3.16 -0.91 15.51
N LYS A 221 -3.22 -2.14 16.03
CA LYS A 221 -3.69 -2.38 17.41
C LYS A 221 -2.72 -1.89 18.48
N GLU A 222 -1.42 -2.07 18.26
CA GLU A 222 -0.40 -1.81 19.28
C GLU A 222 0.19 -0.39 19.19
N ASN A 223 0.10 0.25 18.02
CA ASN A 223 0.77 1.53 17.80
C ASN A 223 -0.12 2.75 18.14
N ARG A 224 0.37 3.61 19.03
CA ARG A 224 -0.29 4.88 19.39
C ARG A 224 -0.25 5.93 18.28
N ASP A 225 0.63 5.77 17.30
CA ASP A 225 0.75 6.66 16.15
C ASP A 225 -0.23 6.30 15.04
N ALA A 226 -0.88 5.13 15.09
CA ALA A 226 -1.89 4.67 14.14
C ALA A 226 -3.26 5.33 14.36
N LEU A 227 -3.33 6.67 14.35
CA LEU A 227 -4.57 7.42 14.51
C LEU A 227 -5.06 8.01 13.20
N TRP A 228 -6.35 7.84 12.94
CA TRP A 228 -7.10 8.56 11.92
C TRP A 228 -7.69 9.82 12.54
N TYR A 229 -7.36 10.98 11.94
CA TYR A 229 -7.80 12.27 12.43
C TYR A 229 -9.04 12.77 11.70
N ASN A 230 -10.09 13.07 12.45
CA ASN A 230 -11.25 13.72 11.89
C ASN A 230 -11.05 15.24 11.79
N ASP A 231 -10.84 15.73 10.58
CA ASP A 231 -10.71 17.18 10.29
C ASP A 231 -11.96 17.97 10.71
N LYS A 232 -13.14 17.34 10.66
CA LYS A 232 -14.42 17.99 11.02
C LYS A 232 -14.70 17.96 12.52
N ASN A 233 -14.15 17.00 13.26
CA ASN A 233 -14.39 16.84 14.69
C ASN A 233 -13.13 16.37 15.41
N LEU A 234 -12.31 17.34 15.87
CA LEU A 234 -11.05 17.08 16.56
C LEU A 234 -11.20 16.30 17.88
N ALA A 235 -12.39 16.26 18.46
CA ALA A 235 -12.64 15.52 19.71
C ALA A 235 -12.65 14.00 19.49
N GLU A 236 -12.86 13.55 18.25
CA GLU A 236 -13.00 12.13 17.93
C GLU A 236 -11.91 11.70 16.94
N SER A 237 -10.75 11.28 17.46
CA SER A 237 -9.76 10.53 16.70
C SER A 237 -10.06 9.03 16.79
N LYS A 238 -9.99 8.31 15.67
CA LYS A 238 -10.18 6.85 15.63
C LYS A 238 -8.84 6.15 15.40
N ASN A 239 -8.78 4.84 15.63
CA ASN A 239 -7.67 4.04 15.14
C ASN A 239 -7.78 3.90 13.60
N LEU A 240 -6.64 3.77 12.91
CA LEU A 240 -6.60 3.44 11.48
C LEU A 240 -7.36 2.15 11.16
N SER A 241 -7.29 1.12 12.02
CA SER A 241 -8.05 -0.12 11.82
C SER A 241 -9.55 0.14 11.71
N ASP A 242 -10.08 0.95 12.61
CA ASP A 242 -11.50 1.26 12.68
C ASP A 242 -11.91 2.17 11.50
N ALA A 243 -11.02 3.06 11.07
CA ALA A 243 -11.26 3.91 9.90
C ALA A 243 -11.35 3.10 8.60
N PHE A 244 -10.51 2.07 8.44
CA PHE A 244 -10.59 1.13 7.31
C PHE A 244 -11.83 0.25 7.38
N ASP A 245 -12.19 -0.24 8.56
CA ASP A 245 -13.40 -1.04 8.77
C ASP A 245 -14.69 -0.26 8.47
N LEU A 246 -14.69 1.05 8.75
CA LEU A 246 -15.77 1.98 8.41
C LEU A 246 -15.72 2.47 6.96
N LEU A 247 -14.73 2.03 6.17
CA LEU A 247 -14.51 2.44 4.78
C LEU A 247 -14.46 3.97 4.63
N LEU A 248 -13.77 4.66 5.54
CA LEU A 248 -13.63 6.12 5.49
C LEU A 248 -12.70 6.61 4.36
N PHE A 249 -12.05 5.69 3.65
CA PHE A 249 -11.25 6.00 2.47
C PHE A 249 -12.15 6.11 1.23
N ASP A 250 -11.78 7.00 0.32
CA ASP A 250 -12.36 7.05 -1.03
C ASP A 250 -11.31 6.61 -2.05
N GLY A 251 -11.76 5.86 -3.06
CA GLY A 251 -10.89 5.30 -4.07
C GLY A 251 -11.64 5.02 -5.37
N LYS A 252 -10.89 5.08 -6.48
CA LYS A 252 -11.40 4.76 -7.81
C LYS A 252 -11.24 3.28 -8.07
N ILE A 253 -12.25 2.63 -8.62
CA ILE A 253 -12.15 1.21 -8.97
C ILE A 253 -11.30 1.07 -10.22
N THR A 254 -10.18 0.36 -10.13
CA THR A 254 -9.26 0.11 -11.26
C THR A 254 -9.42 -1.28 -11.86
N LYS A 255 -9.82 -2.25 -11.02
CA LYS A 255 -10.04 -3.65 -11.39
C LYS A 255 -11.21 -4.21 -10.59
N TYR A 256 -11.96 -5.11 -11.22
CA TYR A 256 -12.92 -5.98 -10.54
C TYR A 256 -12.71 -7.42 -11.00
N SER A 257 -13.21 -8.38 -10.21
CA SER A 257 -13.09 -9.80 -10.50
C SER A 257 -13.70 -10.12 -11.86
N ASN A 258 -12.86 -10.53 -12.82
CA ASN A 258 -13.26 -10.90 -14.17
C ASN A 258 -12.55 -12.19 -14.61
N THR A 259 -13.05 -12.83 -15.65
CA THR A 259 -12.51 -14.12 -16.14
C THR A 259 -11.12 -13.99 -16.76
N GLN A 260 -10.76 -12.81 -17.27
CA GLN A 260 -9.48 -12.56 -17.95
C GLN A 260 -8.38 -12.01 -17.03
N ASP A 261 -8.69 -11.76 -15.76
CA ASP A 261 -7.84 -11.09 -14.76
C ASP A 261 -7.24 -9.74 -15.20
N LYS A 262 -7.93 -9.02 -16.10
CA LYS A 262 -7.47 -7.73 -16.65
C LYS A 262 -8.01 -6.53 -15.87
N ASP A 263 -7.26 -5.45 -15.88
CA ASP A 263 -7.76 -4.16 -15.40
C ASP A 263 -8.85 -3.61 -16.31
N ILE A 264 -9.67 -2.69 -15.79
CA ILE A 264 -10.78 -2.08 -16.54
C ILE A 264 -10.25 -1.38 -17.81
N ALA A 265 -9.12 -0.68 -17.71
CA ALA A 265 -8.50 -0.02 -18.84
C ALA A 265 -8.15 -1.00 -19.97
N LEU A 266 -7.58 -2.16 -19.63
CA LEU A 266 -7.23 -3.20 -20.60
C LEU A 266 -8.44 -3.98 -21.12
N LEU A 267 -9.50 -4.11 -20.31
CA LEU A 267 -10.72 -4.80 -20.69
C LEU A 267 -11.50 -4.03 -21.76
N TYR A 268 -11.58 -2.71 -21.61
CA TYR A 268 -12.32 -1.83 -22.52
C TYR A 268 -11.45 -1.16 -23.59
N GLY A 269 -10.13 -1.40 -23.60
CA GLY A 269 -9.21 -0.92 -24.63
C GLY A 269 -8.99 0.59 -24.59
N ASP A 270 -8.86 1.15 -23.39
CA ASP A 270 -8.70 2.59 -23.19
C ASP A 270 -7.22 2.99 -23.09
N ALA A 271 -6.79 3.87 -23.99
CA ALA A 271 -5.43 4.41 -24.01
C ALA A 271 -5.25 5.64 -23.11
N LYS A 272 -6.33 6.34 -22.73
CA LYS A 272 -6.29 7.60 -21.97
C LYS A 272 -6.79 7.48 -20.53
N GLY A 273 -7.58 6.46 -20.22
CA GLY A 273 -8.08 6.17 -18.87
C GLY A 273 -9.45 6.76 -18.53
N ASP A 274 -10.04 7.57 -19.42
CA ASP A 274 -11.36 8.20 -19.23
C ASP A 274 -12.49 7.16 -19.19
N ILE A 275 -12.47 6.20 -20.12
CA ILE A 275 -13.46 5.12 -20.20
C ILE A 275 -13.30 4.21 -18.98
N ALA A 276 -12.06 3.95 -18.57
CA ALA A 276 -11.80 3.15 -17.37
C ALA A 276 -12.39 3.79 -16.11
N LEU A 277 -12.25 5.11 -15.97
CA LEU A 277 -12.84 5.85 -14.86
C LEU A 277 -14.37 5.83 -14.89
N MET A 278 -14.98 6.05 -16.06
CA MET A 278 -16.43 6.00 -16.21
C MET A 278 -16.98 4.59 -15.87
N LYS A 279 -16.35 3.54 -16.40
CA LYS A 279 -16.76 2.15 -16.15
C LYS A 279 -16.55 1.74 -14.69
N GLY A 280 -15.49 2.21 -14.04
CA GLY A 280 -15.30 2.02 -12.60
C GLY A 280 -16.41 2.69 -11.77
N LEU A 281 -16.87 3.87 -12.18
CA LEU A 281 -17.96 4.58 -11.52
C LEU A 281 -19.32 3.91 -11.76
N GLU A 282 -19.63 3.52 -13.00
CA GLU A 282 -20.81 2.71 -13.34
C GLU A 282 -20.87 1.45 -12.48
N TYR A 283 -19.76 0.71 -12.41
CA TYR A 283 -19.68 -0.49 -11.59
C TYR A 283 -19.89 -0.23 -10.09
N LYS A 284 -19.42 0.91 -9.57
CA LYS A 284 -19.69 1.33 -8.19
C LYS A 284 -21.19 1.57 -7.97
N TYR A 285 -21.89 2.20 -8.91
CA TYR A 285 -23.34 2.39 -8.83
C TYR A 285 -24.10 1.05 -8.93
N ASP A 286 -23.71 0.17 -9.85
CA ASP A 286 -24.30 -1.16 -9.99
C ASP A 286 -24.19 -1.97 -8.67
N LEU A 287 -23.08 -1.84 -7.94
CA LEU A 287 -22.91 -2.49 -6.63
C LEU A 287 -23.86 -1.93 -5.57
N VAL A 288 -24.10 -0.62 -5.58
CA VAL A 288 -25.02 0.04 -4.62
C VAL A 288 -26.47 -0.30 -4.96
N GLU A 289 -26.83 -0.33 -6.24
CA GLU A 289 -28.15 -0.78 -6.69
C GLU A 289 -28.38 -2.23 -6.28
N PHE A 290 -27.40 -3.10 -6.54
CA PHE A 290 -27.48 -4.50 -6.12
C PHE A 290 -27.58 -4.66 -4.60
N GLU A 291 -26.86 -3.85 -3.81
CA GLU A 291 -27.03 -3.83 -2.36
C GLU A 291 -28.47 -3.45 -1.99
N SER A 292 -29.00 -2.36 -2.56
CA SER A 292 -30.38 -1.91 -2.32
C SER A 292 -31.41 -3.00 -2.65
N ASP A 293 -31.25 -3.70 -3.78
CA ASP A 293 -32.15 -4.77 -4.22
C ASP A 293 -32.16 -5.98 -3.27
N LEU A 294 -31.03 -6.27 -2.62
CA LEU A 294 -30.94 -7.32 -1.60
C LEU A 294 -31.66 -6.95 -0.30
N TRP A 295 -31.86 -5.66 -0.04
CA TRP A 295 -32.58 -5.16 1.15
C TRP A 295 -34.06 -4.92 0.90
N SER A 296 -34.47 -4.66 -0.34
CA SER A 296 -35.88 -4.37 -0.67
C SER A 296 -36.75 -5.61 -0.84
N ASN A 297 -36.15 -6.79 -1.05
CA ASN A 297 -36.84 -8.07 -1.24
C ASN A 297 -36.90 -8.89 0.04
#